data_AF-A0A067MN52-F1
#
_entry.id   AF-A0A067MN52-F1
#
_cell.length_a   1.000
_cell.length_b   1.000
_cell.length_c   1.000
_cell.angle_alpha   90.00
_cell.angle_beta   90.00
_cell.angle_gamma   90.00
#
_symmetry.space_group_name_H-M   'P 1'
#
loop_
_entity.id
_entity.type
_entity.pdbx_description
1 polymer ?
#
loop_
_entity_poly.entity_id
_entity_poly.type
_entity_poly.pdbx_seq_one_letter_code
_entity_poly.pdbx_strand_id
1 'polypeptide(L)'
;MRPEMEAKVLFNRSRPIRRLPNKVLAMAFEFAMVNESYSRPARERRPPFNVTLVSTMWRDVVMSSRTLWAHIDTSNLPLVEMFVSRPRQAVLNIELSGSSWVRLHPRSPSVGEQANTTDIDEDNEFSRCIEVLLQVGRWRSLETSDIPIADWYPCLLSPAPMLECLEMQDVYDM
;
A
#
# COMPACT_ATOMS: atom_id res chain seq x y z
N MET A 1 -27.85 30.58 0.30
CA MET A 1 -26.62 29.95 0.82
C MET A 1 -26.61 30.13 2.34
N ARG A 2 -26.37 29.10 3.16
CA ARG A 2 -26.60 29.15 4.61
C ARG A 2 -25.42 29.87 5.33
N PRO A 3 -25.65 30.86 6.22
CA PRO A 3 -24.59 31.65 6.87
C PRO A 3 -23.53 30.81 7.60
N GLU A 4 -23.92 29.67 8.15
CA GLU A 4 -23.02 28.71 8.81
C GLU A 4 -21.93 28.14 7.88
N MET A 5 -22.22 28.06 6.58
CA MET A 5 -21.29 27.52 5.59
C MET A 5 -20.15 28.50 5.31
N GLU A 6 -20.43 29.81 5.32
CA GLU A 6 -19.44 30.86 5.13
C GLU A 6 -18.49 30.96 6.33
N ALA A 7 -19.02 30.89 7.55
CA ALA A 7 -18.21 30.86 8.77
C ALA A 7 -17.23 29.66 8.80
N LYS A 8 -17.70 28.47 8.39
CA LYS A 8 -16.86 27.27 8.26
C LYS A 8 -15.77 27.41 7.20
N VAL A 9 -16.07 28.03 6.06
CA VAL A 9 -15.09 28.27 5.00
C VAL A 9 -13.99 29.23 5.47
N LEU A 10 -14.37 30.33 6.13
CA LEU A 10 -13.41 31.31 6.67
C LEU A 10 -12.54 30.71 7.76
N PHE A 11 -13.13 29.98 8.71
CA PHE A 11 -12.39 29.28 9.75
C PHE A 11 -11.41 28.26 9.17
N ASN A 12 -11.82 27.50 8.16
CA ASN A 12 -10.93 26.55 7.50
C ASN A 12 -9.80 27.24 6.73
N ARG A 13 -10.02 28.44 6.18
CA ARG A 13 -9.00 29.26 5.49
C ARG A 13 -7.98 29.87 6.46
N SER A 14 -8.35 30.14 7.70
CA SER A 14 -7.44 30.69 8.71
C SER A 14 -6.58 29.62 9.40
N ARG A 15 -6.84 28.32 9.18
CA ARG A 15 -6.05 27.25 9.79
C ARG A 15 -4.60 27.24 9.29
N PRO A 16 -3.60 27.10 10.18
CA PRO A 16 -2.18 27.07 9.81
C PRO A 16 -1.83 26.05 8.73
N ILE A 17 -2.53 24.92 8.70
CA ILE A 17 -2.25 23.81 7.77
C ILE A 17 -2.41 24.18 6.30
N ARG A 18 -3.27 25.17 5.99
CA ARG A 18 -3.44 25.67 4.61
C ARG A 18 -2.34 26.64 4.17
N ARG A 19 -1.49 27.08 5.10
CA ARG A 19 -0.34 27.95 4.82
C ARG A 19 0.94 27.15 4.60
N LEU A 20 0.92 25.84 4.84
CA LEU A 20 2.07 24.98 4.62
C LEU A 20 2.30 24.80 3.11
N PRO A 21 3.55 24.95 2.62
CA PRO A 21 3.88 24.58 1.25
C PRO A 21 3.54 23.11 0.99
N ASN A 22 3.10 22.81 -0.24
CA ASN A 22 2.75 21.44 -0.65
C ASN A 22 3.88 20.43 -0.37
N LYS A 23 5.15 20.85 -0.52
CA LYS A 23 6.32 20.02 -0.20
C LYS A 23 6.38 19.61 1.27
N VAL A 24 6.02 20.52 2.18
CA VAL A 24 6.01 20.25 3.63
C VAL A 24 4.89 19.27 3.99
N LEU A 25 3.72 19.42 3.36
CA LEU A 25 2.63 18.47 3.51
C LEU A 25 3.00 17.08 2.97
N ALA A 26 3.63 17.00 1.80
CA ALA A 26 4.09 15.74 1.22
C ALA A 26 5.08 15.02 2.16
N MET A 27 6.09 15.73 2.69
CA MET A 27 7.02 15.16 3.67
C MET A 27 6.30 14.68 4.93
N ALA A 28 5.35 15.45 5.46
CA ALA A 28 4.58 15.03 6.63
C ALA A 28 3.77 13.74 6.36
N PHE A 29 3.20 13.58 5.15
CA PHE A 29 2.51 12.35 4.76
C PHE A 29 3.46 11.17 4.61
N GLU A 30 4.66 11.39 4.07
CA GLU A 30 5.70 10.35 3.97
C GLU A 30 6.13 9.86 5.35
N PHE A 31 6.39 10.77 6.29
CA PHE A 31 6.71 10.41 7.67
C PHE A 31 5.57 9.64 8.36
N ALA A 32 4.32 9.91 7.98
CA ALA A 32 3.17 9.15 8.48
C ALA A 32 3.07 7.73 7.88
N MET A 33 3.76 7.43 6.77
CA MET A 33 3.81 6.09 6.17
C MET A 33 4.86 5.17 6.83
N VAL A 34 6.04 5.70 7.15
CA VAL A 34 7.23 4.93 7.58
C VAL A 34 7.11 4.31 8.98
N ASN A 35 6.06 4.65 9.74
CA ASN A 35 5.97 4.26 11.15
C ASN A 35 5.38 2.85 11.34
N GLU A 36 6.23 1.83 11.19
CA GLU A 36 5.93 0.41 11.45
C GLU A 36 5.60 0.11 12.92
N SER A 37 5.94 1.02 13.83
CA SER A 37 5.83 0.83 15.28
C SER A 37 4.40 0.85 15.84
N TYR A 38 3.39 1.09 15.00
CA TYR A 38 1.98 1.07 15.41
C TYR A 38 1.28 -0.16 14.84
N SER A 39 0.46 -0.82 15.68
CA SER A 39 -0.45 -1.90 15.26
C SER A 39 -1.14 -1.51 13.96
N ARG A 40 -0.79 -2.19 12.86
CA ARG A 40 -1.15 -1.79 11.49
C ARG A 40 -2.66 -1.54 11.41
N PRO A 41 -3.13 -0.28 11.25
CA PRO A 41 -4.56 -0.02 11.13
C PRO A 41 -5.10 -0.60 9.81
N ALA A 42 -6.41 -0.84 9.73
CA ALA A 42 -7.07 -1.37 8.53
C ALA A 42 -6.62 -0.65 7.25
N ARG A 43 -6.56 -1.37 6.12
CA ARG A 43 -6.02 -0.91 4.81
C ARG A 43 -6.43 0.52 4.43
N GLU A 44 -7.71 0.85 4.63
CA GLU A 44 -8.31 2.17 4.30
C GLU A 44 -7.85 3.33 5.20
N ARG A 45 -7.25 3.02 6.35
CA ARG A 45 -6.80 4.00 7.35
C ARG A 45 -5.34 4.41 7.17
N ARG A 46 -4.67 3.97 6.10
CA ARG A 46 -3.27 4.30 5.80
C ARG A 46 -3.16 5.30 4.64
N PRO A 47 -2.10 6.15 4.63
CA PRO A 47 -1.76 6.90 3.45
C PRO A 47 -1.41 5.96 2.28
N PRO A 48 -1.65 6.34 1.02
CA PRO A 48 -2.20 7.64 0.60
C PRO A 48 -3.72 7.79 0.81
N PHE A 49 -4.47 6.70 1.01
CA PHE A 49 -5.94 6.71 0.93
C PHE A 49 -6.61 7.59 1.99
N ASN A 50 -6.28 7.40 3.27
CA ASN A 50 -6.87 8.20 4.35
C ASN A 50 -6.63 9.71 4.16
N VAL A 51 -5.45 10.09 3.64
CA VAL A 51 -5.04 11.49 3.39
C VAL A 51 -5.86 12.10 2.24
N THR A 52 -6.15 11.32 1.19
CA THR A 52 -6.97 11.80 0.05
C THR A 52 -8.43 12.10 0.39
N LEU A 53 -8.91 11.62 1.54
CA LEU A 53 -10.27 11.84 2.03
C LEU A 53 -10.41 13.10 2.91
N VAL A 54 -9.30 13.69 3.35
CA VAL A 54 -9.33 14.84 4.28
C VAL A 54 -9.78 16.14 3.60
N SER A 55 -9.19 16.48 2.45
CA SER A 55 -9.54 17.68 1.68
C SER A 55 -9.06 17.59 0.23
N THR A 56 -9.59 18.43 -0.64
CA THR A 56 -9.13 18.55 -2.04
C THR A 56 -7.63 18.90 -2.11
N MET A 57 -7.18 19.88 -1.34
CA MET A 57 -5.77 20.28 -1.25
C MET A 57 -4.88 19.08 -0.87
N TRP A 58 -5.29 18.28 0.11
CA TRP A 58 -4.52 17.12 0.56
C TRP A 58 -4.46 16.04 -0.50
N ARG A 59 -5.60 15.77 -1.16
CA ARG A 59 -5.66 14.87 -2.30
C ARG A 59 -4.73 15.31 -3.42
N ASP A 60 -4.72 16.59 -3.77
CA ASP A 60 -3.87 17.12 -4.85
C ASP A 60 -2.38 16.96 -4.51
N VAL A 61 -2.00 17.20 -3.25
CA VAL A 61 -0.63 16.95 -2.77
C VAL A 61 -0.28 15.47 -2.84
N VAL A 62 -1.17 14.58 -2.40
CA VAL A 62 -0.94 13.13 -2.44
C VAL A 62 -0.86 12.61 -3.87
N MET A 63 -1.74 13.07 -4.77
CA MET A 63 -1.77 12.65 -6.17
C MET A 63 -0.54 13.12 -6.94
N SER A 64 0.08 14.24 -6.53
CA SER A 64 1.29 14.79 -7.13
C SER A 64 2.59 14.26 -6.51
N SER A 65 2.55 13.74 -5.29
CA SER A 65 3.73 13.18 -4.62
C SER A 65 3.98 11.74 -5.05
N ARG A 66 5.12 11.47 -5.71
CA ARG A 66 5.44 10.14 -6.25
C ARG A 66 5.85 9.13 -5.18
N THR A 67 6.53 9.60 -4.15
CA THR A 67 7.04 8.85 -3.00
C THR A 67 5.92 8.16 -2.21
N LEU A 68 4.77 8.80 -2.07
CA LEU A 68 3.59 8.23 -1.39
C LEU A 68 2.96 7.04 -2.14
N TRP A 69 3.28 6.88 -3.43
CA TRP A 69 2.85 5.75 -4.27
C TRP A 69 4.02 4.83 -4.62
N ALA A 70 5.18 5.03 -3.99
CA ALA A 70 6.37 4.23 -4.24
C ALA A 70 6.46 3.02 -3.30
N HIS A 71 5.65 2.97 -2.24
CA HIS A 71 5.73 1.91 -1.24
C HIS A 71 4.50 0.99 -1.33
N ILE A 72 4.77 -0.29 -1.58
CA ILE A 72 3.75 -1.33 -1.73
C ILE A 72 3.98 -2.35 -0.61
N ASP A 73 2.94 -2.62 0.16
CA ASP A 73 2.98 -3.60 1.23
C ASP A 73 1.79 -4.58 1.12
N THR A 74 1.79 -5.64 1.93
CA THR A 74 0.66 -6.61 1.98
C THR A 74 -0.71 -5.93 2.21
N SER A 75 -0.74 -4.74 2.84
CA SER A 75 -2.00 -4.02 3.10
C SER A 75 -2.55 -3.32 1.86
N ASN A 76 -1.70 -2.87 0.95
CA ASN A 76 -2.12 -2.17 -0.26
C ASN A 76 -1.94 -2.98 -1.55
N LEU A 77 -1.42 -4.20 -1.48
CA LEU A 77 -1.19 -5.05 -2.64
C LEU A 77 -2.43 -5.30 -3.52
N PRO A 78 -3.68 -5.45 -3.00
CA PRO A 78 -4.86 -5.56 -3.87
C PRO A 78 -5.10 -4.32 -4.76
N LEU A 79 -4.46 -3.20 -4.45
CA LEU A 79 -4.52 -1.95 -5.20
C LEU A 79 -3.26 -1.74 -6.05
N VAL A 80 -2.43 -2.76 -6.22
CA VAL A 80 -1.13 -2.68 -6.90
C VAL A 80 -1.22 -2.06 -8.30
N GLU A 81 -2.26 -2.38 -9.08
CA GLU A 81 -2.48 -1.78 -10.39
C GLU A 81 -2.57 -0.25 -10.33
N MET A 82 -3.13 0.31 -9.26
CA MET A 82 -3.22 1.76 -9.05
C MET A 82 -1.86 2.40 -8.76
N PHE A 83 -0.99 1.70 -8.03
CA PHE A 83 0.39 2.15 -7.76
C PHE A 83 1.26 2.00 -9.02
N VAL A 84 1.03 0.92 -9.76
CA VAL A 84 1.78 0.56 -10.96
C VAL A 84 1.43 1.45 -12.16
N SER A 85 0.15 1.75 -12.38
CA SER A 85 -0.34 2.49 -13.57
C SER A 85 0.04 3.97 -13.61
N ARG A 86 0.57 4.55 -12.52
CA ARG A 86 0.88 5.98 -12.50
C ARG A 86 2.05 6.31 -13.45
N PRO A 87 1.91 7.25 -14.39
CA PRO A 87 2.86 7.45 -15.51
C PRO A 87 4.13 8.25 -15.17
N ARG A 88 4.29 8.72 -13.93
CA ARG A 88 5.43 9.57 -13.51
C ARG A 88 6.16 8.91 -12.34
N GLN A 89 6.88 7.84 -12.63
CA GLN A 89 7.17 6.78 -11.67
C GLN A 89 8.39 7.06 -10.80
N ALA A 90 8.19 7.04 -9.48
CA ALA A 90 9.27 6.73 -8.55
C ALA A 90 9.55 5.22 -8.61
N VAL A 91 10.77 4.87 -8.23
CA VAL A 91 11.18 3.48 -8.01
C VAL A 91 10.39 2.88 -6.84
N LEU A 92 10.04 1.60 -6.94
CA LEU A 92 9.14 0.92 -6.00
C LEU A 92 9.91 0.26 -4.86
N ASN A 93 9.40 0.40 -3.64
CA ASN A 93 9.86 -0.31 -2.45
C ASN A 93 8.73 -1.27 -2.08
N ILE A 94 9.00 -2.57 -2.09
CA ILE A 94 8.01 -3.62 -1.94
C ILE A 94 8.32 -4.37 -0.63
N GLU A 95 7.35 -4.43 0.28
CA GLU A 95 7.48 -5.09 1.58
C GLU A 95 6.31 -6.07 1.79
N LEU A 96 6.54 -7.36 1.56
CA LEU A 96 5.50 -8.38 1.67
C LEU A 96 5.75 -9.29 2.89
N SER A 97 4.73 -9.48 3.71
CA SER A 97 4.77 -10.39 4.86
C SER A 97 3.70 -11.46 4.78
N GLY A 98 4.11 -12.74 4.72
CA GLY A 98 3.30 -13.95 4.68
C GLY A 98 2.32 -14.09 5.83
N SER A 99 2.75 -13.77 7.05
CA SER A 99 1.87 -13.80 8.22
C SER A 99 0.73 -12.77 8.18
N SER A 100 0.88 -11.70 7.40
CA SER A 100 -0.20 -10.74 7.15
C SER A 100 -1.19 -11.25 6.10
N TRP A 101 -0.76 -12.07 5.14
CA TRP A 101 -1.65 -12.65 4.11
C TRP A 101 -2.69 -13.58 4.74
N VAL A 102 -2.24 -14.47 5.62
CA VAL A 102 -3.10 -15.42 6.37
C VAL A 102 -4.14 -14.70 7.26
N ARG A 103 -3.86 -13.46 7.70
CA ARG A 103 -4.78 -12.68 8.56
C ARG A 103 -5.80 -11.86 7.79
N LEU A 104 -5.51 -11.52 6.54
CA LEU A 104 -6.45 -10.81 5.67
C LEU A 104 -7.59 -11.72 5.22
N HIS A 105 -7.35 -13.03 5.29
CA HIS A 105 -8.28 -14.08 4.97
C HIS A 105 -8.30 -15.09 6.12
N PRO A 106 -9.02 -14.81 7.22
CA PRO A 106 -9.17 -15.80 8.28
C PRO A 106 -9.80 -17.05 7.66
N ARG A 107 -8.99 -18.10 7.48
CA ARG A 107 -9.44 -19.44 7.10
C ARG A 107 -10.63 -19.76 7.99
N SER A 108 -11.82 -19.81 7.38
CA SER A 108 -13.07 -19.93 8.12
C SER A 108 -12.97 -21.13 9.08
N PRO A 109 -13.34 -20.97 10.37
CA PRO A 109 -13.14 -22.01 11.36
C PRO A 109 -13.89 -23.27 10.95
N SER A 110 -13.13 -24.31 10.64
CA SER A 110 -13.64 -25.62 10.25
C SER A 110 -14.23 -26.34 11.46
N VAL A 111 -15.52 -26.13 11.75
CA VAL A 111 -16.37 -27.16 12.37
C VAL A 111 -17.85 -26.92 11.98
N GLY A 112 -18.30 -27.48 10.86
CA GLY A 112 -19.68 -27.95 10.75
C GLY A 112 -20.70 -27.22 9.85
N GLU A 113 -20.35 -26.21 9.05
CA GLU A 113 -21.34 -25.56 8.17
C GLU A 113 -21.07 -25.84 6.69
N GLN A 114 -21.86 -26.77 6.13
CA GLN A 114 -22.10 -26.90 4.69
C GLN A 114 -22.90 -25.69 4.21
N ALA A 115 -22.23 -24.65 3.73
CA ALA A 115 -22.84 -23.65 2.89
C ALA A 115 -21.91 -23.38 1.70
N ASN A 116 -22.46 -23.56 0.50
CA ASN A 116 -21.87 -23.29 -0.81
C ASN A 116 -21.43 -21.83 -0.94
N THR A 117 -20.34 -21.47 -0.28
CA THR A 117 -19.61 -20.25 -0.53
C THR A 117 -18.58 -20.60 -1.59
N THR A 118 -18.67 -19.93 -2.73
CA THR A 118 -17.66 -19.98 -3.79
C THR A 118 -16.32 -19.64 -3.16
N ASP A 119 -15.46 -20.65 -3.01
CA ASP A 119 -14.02 -20.49 -2.80
C ASP A 119 -13.52 -19.53 -3.88
N ILE A 120 -13.43 -18.25 -3.56
CA ILE A 120 -12.67 -17.31 -4.35
C ILE A 120 -11.24 -17.73 -4.07
N ASP A 121 -10.62 -18.34 -5.08
CA ASP A 121 -9.26 -18.85 -5.10
C ASP A 121 -8.27 -17.76 -4.61
N GLU A 122 -7.98 -17.72 -3.31
CA GLU A 122 -7.21 -16.64 -2.68
C GLU A 122 -5.75 -16.66 -3.12
N ASP A 123 -5.24 -17.85 -3.41
CA ASP A 123 -3.92 -18.08 -4.01
C ASP A 123 -3.81 -17.44 -5.41
N ASN A 124 -4.94 -17.31 -6.11
CA ASN A 124 -5.01 -16.63 -7.41
C ASN A 124 -4.88 -15.11 -7.27
N GLU A 125 -5.38 -14.50 -6.19
CA GLU A 125 -5.29 -13.04 -6.03
C GLU A 125 -3.85 -12.58 -5.75
N PHE A 126 -3.13 -13.30 -4.88
CA PHE A 126 -1.71 -13.02 -4.63
C PHE A 126 -0.89 -13.17 -5.91
N SER A 127 -1.05 -14.32 -6.60
CA SER A 127 -0.36 -14.60 -7.86
C SER A 127 -0.59 -13.50 -8.90
N ARG A 128 -1.84 -13.07 -9.07
CA ARG A 128 -2.21 -11.97 -9.98
C ARG A 128 -1.54 -10.65 -9.58
N CYS A 129 -1.52 -10.32 -8.29
CA CYS A 129 -0.89 -9.07 -7.83
C CYS A 129 0.63 -9.09 -8.05
N ILE A 130 1.26 -10.24 -7.80
CA ILE A 130 2.68 -10.45 -8.06
C ILE A 130 2.97 -10.30 -9.55
N GLU A 131 2.19 -10.93 -10.43
CA GLU A 131 2.34 -10.78 -11.89
C GLU A 131 2.34 -9.31 -12.33
N VAL A 132 1.45 -8.49 -11.76
CA VAL A 132 1.42 -7.04 -12.04
C VAL A 132 2.71 -6.36 -11.58
N LEU A 133 3.27 -6.75 -10.44
CA LEU A 133 4.58 -6.23 -9.99
C LEU A 133 5.70 -6.64 -10.96
N LEU A 134 5.69 -7.87 -11.49
CA LEU A 134 6.75 -8.39 -12.37
C LEU A 134 6.90 -7.60 -13.66
N GLN A 135 5.79 -7.07 -14.16
CA GLN A 135 5.78 -6.25 -15.38
C GLN A 135 6.48 -4.91 -15.19
N VAL A 136 6.84 -4.57 -13.94
CA VAL A 136 7.24 -3.23 -13.54
C VAL A 136 8.71 -3.25 -13.16
N GLY A 137 9.61 -3.15 -14.15
CA GLY A 137 11.08 -3.19 -13.98
C GLY A 137 11.71 -2.02 -13.22
N ARG A 138 10.98 -1.38 -12.30
CA ARG A 138 11.40 -0.22 -11.49
C ARG A 138 11.44 -0.52 -9.98
N TRP A 139 11.67 -1.77 -9.61
CA TRP A 139 11.84 -2.17 -8.22
C TRP A 139 13.16 -1.61 -7.70
N ARG A 140 13.15 -1.03 -6.51
CA ARG A 140 14.33 -0.56 -5.77
C ARG A 140 14.63 -1.49 -4.61
N SER A 141 13.64 -1.80 -3.80
CA SER A 141 13.77 -2.77 -2.73
C SER A 141 12.66 -3.80 -2.80
N LEU A 142 13.02 -5.05 -2.49
CA LEU A 142 12.09 -6.13 -2.25
C LEU A 142 12.46 -6.78 -0.91
N GLU A 143 11.53 -6.68 0.03
CA GLU A 143 11.64 -7.26 1.36
C GLU A 143 10.49 -8.25 1.53
N THR A 144 10.81 -9.50 1.81
CA THR A 144 9.83 -10.57 1.95
C THR A 144 10.08 -11.32 3.25
N SER A 145 9.04 -11.43 4.08
CA SER A 145 9.05 -12.27 5.28
C SER A 145 7.93 -13.28 5.20
N ASP A 146 8.15 -14.48 5.72
CA ASP A 146 7.14 -15.54 5.82
C ASP A 146 6.52 -16.03 4.49
N ILE A 147 7.17 -15.79 3.34
CA ILE A 147 6.68 -16.24 2.03
C ILE A 147 7.67 -17.28 1.47
N PRO A 148 7.22 -18.50 1.13
CA PRO A 148 8.07 -19.52 0.54
C PRO A 148 8.82 -18.98 -0.69
N ILE A 149 10.12 -19.26 -0.77
CA ILE A 149 10.95 -18.83 -1.90
C ILE A 149 10.45 -19.38 -3.25
N ALA A 150 9.74 -20.51 -3.24
CA ALA A 150 9.14 -21.11 -4.42
C ALA A 150 8.11 -20.19 -5.09
N ASP A 151 7.36 -19.42 -4.30
CA ASP A 151 6.33 -18.49 -4.80
C ASP A 151 6.97 -17.27 -5.48
N TRP A 152 8.22 -16.94 -5.09
CA TRP A 152 9.01 -15.87 -5.68
C TRP A 152 9.82 -16.29 -6.90
N TYR A 153 9.98 -17.59 -7.15
CA TYR A 153 10.85 -18.07 -8.23
C TYR A 153 10.51 -17.46 -9.61
N PRO A 154 9.22 -17.36 -10.03
CA PRO A 154 8.87 -16.69 -11.29
C PRO A 154 9.27 -15.21 -11.32
N CYS A 155 9.25 -14.58 -10.15
CA CYS A 155 9.53 -13.16 -9.96
C CYS A 155 11.00 -12.82 -10.15
N LEU A 156 11.87 -13.66 -9.58
CA LEU A 156 13.32 -13.48 -9.59
C LEU A 156 13.94 -13.69 -10.98
N LEU A 157 13.20 -14.31 -11.90
CA LEU A 157 13.61 -14.49 -13.30
C LEU A 157 13.38 -13.23 -14.15
N SER A 158 12.57 -12.28 -13.67
CA SER A 158 12.28 -11.05 -14.40
C SER A 158 13.39 -10.01 -14.19
N PRO A 159 13.81 -9.28 -15.24
CA PRO A 159 14.86 -8.28 -15.10
C PRO A 159 14.38 -7.12 -14.21
N ALA A 160 15.06 -6.94 -13.07
CA ALA A 160 14.86 -5.84 -12.14
C ALA A 160 16.07 -4.89 -12.16
N PRO A 161 16.24 -4.08 -13.22
CA PRO A 161 17.46 -3.30 -13.45
C PRO A 161 17.70 -2.19 -12.42
N MET A 162 16.69 -1.85 -11.61
CA MET A 162 16.76 -0.80 -10.59
C MET A 162 16.88 -1.35 -9.16
N LEU A 163 16.98 -2.69 -9.01
CA LEU A 163 16.96 -3.33 -7.69
C LEU A 163 18.27 -3.02 -6.94
N GLU A 164 18.14 -2.33 -5.82
CA GLU A 164 19.23 -1.97 -4.91
C GLU A 164 19.28 -2.89 -3.69
N CYS A 165 18.12 -3.36 -3.21
CA CYS A 165 18.00 -4.20 -2.02
C CYS A 165 17.10 -5.41 -2.27
N LEU A 166 17.54 -6.59 -1.83
CA LEU A 166 16.77 -7.83 -1.85
C LEU A 166 16.95 -8.52 -0.51
N GLU A 167 15.87 -8.59 0.28
CA GLU A 167 15.85 -9.26 1.57
C GLU A 167 14.75 -10.33 1.55
N MET A 168 15.16 -11.58 1.78
CA MET A 168 14.25 -12.73 1.81
C MET A 168 14.46 -13.48 3.12
N GLN A 169 13.42 -13.51 3.94
CA GLN A 169 13.38 -14.25 5.19
C GLN A 169 12.40 -15.41 5.06
N ASP A 170 12.94 -16.62 4.98
CA ASP A 170 12.17 -17.85 4.85
C ASP A 170 11.65 -18.32 6.22
N VAL A 171 10.51 -19.01 6.22
CA VAL A 171 10.01 -19.67 7.43
C VAL A 171 10.76 -20.99 7.56
N TYR A 172 11.81 -21.02 8.37
CA TYR A 172 12.35 -22.31 8.80
C TYR A 172 11.34 -22.98 9.73
N ASP A 173 10.79 -24.12 9.32
CA ASP A 173 10.01 -25.02 10.17
C ASP A 173 10.80 -25.31 11.46
N MET A 174 10.30 -24.79 12.59
CA MET A 174 10.73 -25.13 13.94
C MET A 174 9.86 -26.26 14.51
#